data_AF-H9VDW6-F1
#
_entry.id   AF-H9VDW6-F1
#
_cell.length_a   1.000
_cell.length_b   1.000
_cell.length_c   1.000
_cell.angle_alpha   90.00
_cell.angle_beta   90.00
_cell.angle_gamma   90.00
#
_symmetry.space_group_name_H-M   'P 1'
#
loop_
_entity.id
_entity.type
_entity.pdbx_description
1 polymer ?
#
loop_
_entity_poly.entity_id
_entity_poly.type
_entity_poly.pdbx_seq_one_letter_code
_entity_poly.pdbx_strand_id
1 'polypeptide(L)' 'EWGEDVSVENLQGGFTHVFESTFDNPEGRDAYLSHPAHVEYANELLPAFEKILVIDYKPSHIV' A
#
# COMPACT_ATOMS: atom_id res chain seq x y z
N GLU A 1 -1.45 5.33 -7.65
CA GLU A 1 -0.29 6.25 -7.68
C GLU A 1 0.86 5.70 -6.83
N TRP A 2 2.08 6.20 -6.98
CA TRP A 2 3.23 5.83 -6.13
C TRP A 2 4.28 6.95 -6.07
N GLY A 3 5.21 6.87 -5.10
CA GLY A 3 6.33 7.80 -5.01
C GLY A 3 7.41 7.37 -3.99
N GLU A 4 8.56 8.05 -4.04
CA GLU A 4 9.65 7.89 -3.07
C GLU A 4 9.47 8.83 -1.87
N ASP A 5 9.94 8.41 -0.69
CA ASP A 5 10.00 9.28 0.49
C ASP A 5 10.98 10.43 0.25
N VAL A 6 10.53 11.64 0.59
CA VAL A 6 11.32 12.88 0.54
C VAL A 6 11.34 13.58 1.89
N SER A 7 10.94 12.89 2.96
CA SER A 7 10.91 13.44 4.31
C SER A 7 12.32 13.78 4.80
N VAL A 8 12.43 14.87 5.56
CA VAL A 8 13.70 15.34 6.16
C VAL A 8 13.74 15.13 7.68
N GLU A 9 12.64 14.64 8.25
CA GLU A 9 12.42 14.52 9.69
C GLU A 9 13.05 13.24 10.27
N ASN A 10 13.48 12.31 9.41
CA ASN A 10 14.07 11.03 9.78
C ASN A 10 13.13 10.13 10.62
N LEU A 11 11.82 10.23 10.38
CA LEU A 11 10.76 9.48 11.07
C LEU A 11 10.14 8.36 10.21
N GLN A 12 10.52 8.26 8.94
CA GLN A 12 10.03 7.26 7.98
C GLN A 12 10.37 5.81 8.35
N GLY A 13 11.15 5.57 9.41
CA GLY A 13 11.39 4.23 9.94
C GLY A 13 12.04 3.25 8.95
N GLY A 14 12.78 3.77 7.98
CA GLY A 14 13.44 3.00 6.91
C GLY A 14 12.54 2.64 5.72
N PHE A 15 11.27 3.06 5.69
CA PHE A 15 10.45 2.96 4.48
C PHE A 15 10.88 4.02 3.46
N THR A 16 10.92 3.64 2.18
CA THR A 16 11.48 4.50 1.10
C THR A 16 10.48 4.81 -0.01
N HIS A 17 9.38 4.08 -0.10
CA HIS A 17 8.37 4.23 -1.16
C HIS A 17 6.97 4.14 -0.57
N VAL A 18 6.01 4.81 -1.22
CA VAL A 18 4.58 4.70 -0.97
C VAL A 18 3.85 4.28 -2.24
N PHE A 19 2.85 3.42 -2.10
CA PHE A 19 1.94 3.02 -3.16
C PHE A 19 0.52 3.24 -2.67
N GLU A 20 -0.31 3.91 -3.48
CA GLU A 20 -1.72 4.15 -3.17
C GLU A 20 -2.60 3.47 -4.22
N SER A 21 -3.53 2.65 -3.73
CA SER A 21 -4.64 2.07 -4.49
C SER A 21 -5.96 2.56 -3.92
N THR A 22 -6.81 3.12 -4.78
CA THR A 22 -8.14 3.62 -4.41
C THR A 22 -9.19 2.59 -4.80
N PHE A 23 -10.14 2.34 -3.91
CA PHE A 23 -11.28 1.45 -4.14
C PHE A 23 -12.58 2.18 -3.84
N ASP A 24 -13.63 1.89 -4.59
CA ASP A 24 -14.95 2.49 -4.38
C ASP A 24 -15.57 2.10 -3.02
N ASN A 25 -15.27 0.89 -2.54
CA ASN A 25 -15.80 0.32 -1.30
C ASN A 25 -14.92 -0.84 -0.77
N PRO A 26 -15.16 -1.32 0.47
CA PRO A 26 -14.42 -2.46 1.03
C PRO A 26 -14.55 -3.75 0.22
N GLU A 27 -15.71 -4.00 -0.40
CA GLU A 27 -15.94 -5.19 -1.22
C GLU A 27 -15.04 -5.21 -2.45
N GLY A 28 -14.77 -4.07 -3.07
CA GLY A 28 -13.83 -3.91 -4.18
C GLY A 28 -12.39 -4.20 -3.77
N ARG A 29 -11.98 -3.77 -2.58
CA ARG A 29 -10.67 -4.13 -1.99
C ARG A 29 -10.58 -5.63 -1.73
N ASP A 30 -11.62 -6.25 -1.16
CA ASP A 30 -11.62 -7.68 -0.84
C ASP A 30 -11.56 -8.55 -2.11
N ALA A 31 -12.26 -8.12 -3.17
CA ALA A 31 -12.18 -8.73 -4.50
C ALA A 31 -10.77 -8.59 -5.10
N TYR A 32 -10.12 -7.43 -4.96
CA TYR A 32 -8.73 -7.21 -5.38
C TYR A 32 -7.76 -8.15 -4.65
N LEU A 33 -7.86 -8.25 -3.32
CA LEU A 33 -6.95 -9.07 -2.50
C LEU A 33 -7.00 -10.56 -2.88
N SER A 34 -8.19 -11.07 -3.20
CA SER A 34 -8.40 -12.47 -3.60
C SER A 34 -8.21 -12.72 -5.10
N HIS A 35 -8.02 -11.67 -5.91
CA HIS A 35 -7.89 -11.81 -7.35
C HIS A 35 -6.59 -12.58 -7.70
N PRO A 36 -6.64 -13.61 -8.58
CA PRO A 36 -5.47 -14.44 -8.89
C PRO A 36 -4.25 -13.64 -9.36
N ALA A 37 -4.45 -12.63 -10.21
CA ALA A 37 -3.37 -11.77 -10.69
C ALA A 37 -2.70 -10.94 -9.58
N HIS A 38 -3.45 -10.50 -8.57
CA HIS A 38 -2.88 -9.82 -7.40
C HIS A 38 -2.05 -10.79 -6.58
N VAL A 39 -2.57 -11.99 -6.31
CA VAL A 39 -1.87 -13.02 -5.53
C VAL A 39 -0.56 -13.45 -6.21
N GLU A 40 -0.61 -13.66 -7.52
CA GLU A 40 0.57 -14.00 -8.33
C GLU A 40 1.64 -12.91 -8.24
N TYR A 41 1.25 -11.65 -8.49
CA TYR A 41 2.18 -10.53 -8.45
C TYR A 41 2.72 -10.26 -7.04
N ALA A 42 1.89 -10.40 -6.00
CA ALA A 42 2.33 -10.27 -4.61
C ALA A 42 3.40 -11.32 -4.26
N ASN A 43 3.25 -12.57 -4.73
CA ASN A 43 4.25 -13.62 -4.50
C ASN A 43 5.59 -13.32 -5.19
N GLU A 44 5.58 -12.64 -6.34
CA GLU A 44 6.79 -12.20 -7.03
C GLU A 44 7.44 -10.99 -6.33
N LEU A 45 6.64 -10.04 -5.88
CA LEU A 45 7.11 -8.73 -5.40
C LEU A 45 7.53 -8.74 -3.92
N LEU A 46 6.78 -9.42 -3.05
CA LEU A 46 7.03 -9.40 -1.60
C LEU A 46 8.45 -9.85 -1.20
N PRO A 47 9.09 -10.84 -1.84
CA PRO A 47 10.47 -11.21 -1.53
C PRO A 47 11.51 -10.11 -1.80
N ALA A 48 11.19 -9.11 -2.62
CA ALA A 48 12.08 -7.99 -2.90
C ALA A 48 12.06 -6.91 -1.80
N PHE A 49 11.11 -6.98 -0.85
CA PHE A 49 10.98 -6.01 0.22
C PHE A 49 11.68 -6.46 1.49
N GLU A 50 12.54 -5.60 2.04
CA GLU A 50 13.06 -5.77 3.40
C GLU A 50 11.96 -5.53 4.45
N LYS A 51 11.07 -4.56 4.19
CA LYS A 51 9.98 -4.14 5.09
C LYS A 51 8.75 -3.76 4.29
N ILE A 52 7.56 -4.08 4.81
CA ILE A 52 6.27 -3.66 4.23
C ILE A 52 5.30 -3.24 5.34
N LEU A 53 4.52 -2.19 5.08
CA LEU A 53 3.41 -1.73 5.91
C LEU A 53 2.20 -1.49 5.00
N VAL A 54 1.05 -2.07 5.35
CA VAL A 54 -0.20 -1.91 4.61
C VAL A 54 -1.24 -1.31 5.55
N ILE A 55 -1.92 -0.26 5.10
CA ILE A 55 -2.97 0.43 5.85
C ILE A 55 -4.19 0.60 4.94
N ASP A 56 -5.32 0.02 5.37
CA ASP A 56 -6.62 0.31 4.77
C ASP A 56 -7.31 1.40 5.58
N TYR A 57 -7.79 2.44 4.91
CA TYR A 57 -8.52 3.52 5.57
C TYR A 57 -9.62 4.09 4.68
N LYS A 58 -10.62 4.70 5.30
CA LYS A 58 -11.60 5.55 4.61
C LYS A 58 -11.18 7.01 4.84
N PRO A 59 -10.90 7.80 3.78
CA PRO A 59 -10.56 9.20 3.94
C PRO A 59 -11.62 9.90 4.79
N SER A 60 -11.16 10.51 5.89
CA SER A 60 -12.01 11.24 6.83
C SER A 60 -11.39 12.60 7.04
N HIS A 61 -12.23 13.63 7.11
CA HIS A 61 -11.78 15.00 7.35
C HIS A 61 -12.15 15.37 8.78
N ILE A 62 -11.16 15.80 9.57
CA ILE A 62 -11.44 16.47 10.84
C ILE A 62 -11.95 17.86 10.48
N VAL A 63 -13.23 18.10 10.76
CA VAL A 63 -13.82 19.44 10.76
C VAL A 63 -13.43 20.21 12.00
#